data_AF-X1DAV6-F1
#
_entry.id   AF-X1DAV6-F1
#
_cell.length_a   1.000
_cell.length_b   1.000
_cell.length_c   1.000
_cell.angle_alpha   90.00
_cell.angle_beta   90.00
_cell.angle_gamma   90.00
#
_symmetry.space_group_name_H-M   'P 1'
#
loop_
_entity.id
_entity.type
_entity.pdbx_description
1 polymer ?
#
loop_
_entity_poly.entity_id
_entity_poly.type
_entity_poly.pdbx_seq_one_letter_code
_entity_poly.pdbx_strand_id
1 'polypeptide(L)' 'EVLLLHEGTTSHQAFGRNFAYKSIFIENFIGTYGTFVNIRVYKVDGFKLFAELI' A
#
# COMPACT_ATOMS: atom_id res chain seq x y z
N GLU A 1 -1.78 4.34 -9.15
CA GLU A 1 -1.95 2.89 -9.11
C GLU A 1 -0.78 2.20 -8.39
N VAL A 2 -1.09 1.19 -7.57
CA VAL A 2 -0.16 0.44 -6.72
C VAL A 2 -0.47 -1.04 -6.85
N LEU A 3 0.55 -1.86 -7.09
CA LEU A 3 0.43 -3.31 -7.05
C LEU A 3 0.50 -3.79 -5.60
N LEU A 4 -0.53 -4.49 -5.14
CA LEU A 4 -0.57 -5.13 -3.84
C LEU A 4 0.18 -6.46 -3.89
N LEU A 5 1.08 -6.69 -2.93
CA LEU A 5 2.00 -7.81 -2.99
C LEU A 5 1.75 -8.82 -1.86
N HIS A 6 1.65 -8.35 -0.63
CA HIS A 6 1.44 -9.19 0.56
C HIS A 6 0.99 -8.35 1.76
N GLU A 7 0.78 -8.99 2.91
CA GLU A 7 0.45 -8.32 4.17
C GLU A 7 1.58 -7.36 4.60
N GLY A 8 1.21 -6.24 5.20
CA GLY A 8 2.13 -5.24 5.74
C GLY A 8 2.79 -5.66 7.04
N THR A 9 3.33 -4.68 7.75
CA THR A 9 4.00 -4.89 9.04
C THR A 9 3.03 -4.92 10.22
N THR A 10 1.83 -4.37 10.05
CA THR A 10 0.76 -4.34 11.06
C THR A 10 -0.44 -5.17 10.58
N SER A 11 -1.23 -5.66 11.53
CA SER A 11 -2.45 -6.42 11.21
C SER A 11 -3.41 -5.56 10.36
N HIS A 12 -4.01 -6.16 9.33
CA HIS A 12 -4.88 -5.49 8.36
C HIS A 12 -4.18 -4.39 7.54
N GLN A 13 -2.85 -4.42 7.44
CA GLN A 13 -2.11 -3.56 6.52
C GLN A 13 -1.77 -4.36 5.26
N ALA A 14 -1.81 -3.73 4.08
CA ALA A 14 -1.24 -4.31 2.87
C ALA A 14 0.04 -3.59 2.47
N PHE A 15 0.99 -4.34 1.96
CA PHE A 15 2.18 -3.82 1.33
C PHE A 15 2.05 -3.87 -0.19
N GLY A 16 2.43 -2.77 -0.84
CA GLY A 16 2.47 -2.67 -2.28
C GLY A 16 3.58 -1.78 -2.79
N ARG A 17 3.70 -1.74 -4.13
CA ARG A 17 4.65 -0.87 -4.84
C ARG A 17 3.98 -0.13 -5.98
N ASN A 18 4.39 1.12 -6.18
CA ASN A 18 4.04 1.86 -7.38
C ASN A 18 5.10 1.69 -8.49
N PHE A 19 4.84 2.33 -9.64
CA PHE A 19 5.75 2.34 -10.79
C PHE A 19 7.15 2.91 -10.50
N ALA A 20 7.28 3.72 -9.44
CA ALA A 20 8.54 4.32 -9.01
C ALA A 20 9.26 3.46 -7.94
N TYR A 21 8.84 2.21 -7.75
CA TYR A 21 9.37 1.27 -6.76
C TYR A 21 9.31 1.78 -5.30
N LYS A 22 8.43 2.74 -5.00
CA LYS A 22 8.21 3.21 -3.63
C LYS A 22 7.42 2.18 -2.84
N SER A 23 7.87 1.91 -1.61
CA SER A 23 7.16 1.11 -0.62
C SER A 23 5.91 1.83 -0.16
N ILE A 24 4.76 1.19 -0.32
CA ILE A 24 3.45 1.75 0.05
C ILE A 24 2.78 0.78 1.03
N PHE A 25 2.30 1.32 2.14
CA PHE A 25 1.55 0.61 3.16
C PHE A 25 0.12 1.15 3.16
N ILE A 26 -0.85 0.25 3.02
CA ILE A 26 -2.27 0.58 3.00
C ILE A 26 -2.90 0.06 4.27
N GLU A 27 -3.46 0.94 5.09
CA GLU A 27 -4.11 0.56 6.34
C GLU A 27 -5.52 0.00 6.09
N ASN A 28 -6.00 -0.83 7.02
CA ASN A 28 -7.33 -1.46 7.01
C ASN A 28 -7.67 -2.19 5.70
N PHE A 29 -6.68 -2.81 5.06
CA PHE A 29 -6.87 -3.54 3.82
C PHE A 29 -7.58 -4.88 4.06
N ILE A 30 -8.71 -5.07 3.39
CA ILE A 30 -9.42 -6.35 3.28
C ILE A 30 -9.59 -6.63 1.79
N GLY A 31 -8.87 -7.62 1.26
CA GLY A 31 -8.92 -7.93 -0.16
C GLY A 31 -7.87 -8.95 -0.59
N THR A 32 -7.63 -9.01 -1.90
CA THR A 32 -6.70 -9.97 -2.52
C THR A 32 -5.42 -9.28 -3.00
N TYR A 33 -4.30 -10.00 -2.87
CA TYR A 33 -3.00 -9.56 -3.38
C TYR A 33 -2.85 -9.89 -4.89
N GLY A 34 -1.85 -9.28 -5.52
CA GLY A 34 -1.59 -9.42 -6.97
C GLY A 34 -2.45 -8.52 -7.84
N THR A 35 -3.15 -7.56 -7.24
CA THR A 35 -4.03 -6.62 -7.93
C THR A 35 -3.49 -5.21 -7.87
N PHE A 36 -3.81 -4.43 -8.90
CA PHE A 36 -3.52 -3.01 -8.93
C PHE A 36 -4.69 -2.22 -8.35
N VAL A 37 -4.41 -1.31 -7.42
CA VAL A 37 -5.42 -0.46 -6.77
C VAL A 37 -5.04 1.01 -6.84
N ASN A 38 -6.05 1.86 -6.76
CA ASN A 38 -5.86 3.29 -6.58
C ASN A 38 -5.86 3.63 -5.09
N ILE A 39 -4.98 4.54 -4.72
CA ILE A 39 -4.72 4.90 -3.34
C ILE A 39 -4.52 6.39 -3.19
N ARG A 40 -4.83 6.90 -2.01
CA ARG A 40 -4.48 8.26 -1.58
C ARG A 40 -3.41 8.16 -0.51
N VAL A 41 -2.22 8.70 -0.80
CA VAL A 41 -1.15 8.83 0.20
C VAL A 41 -1.52 9.94 1.18
N TYR A 42 -1.47 9.64 2.48
CA TYR A 42 -1.72 10.63 3.54
C TYR A 42 -0.49 10.92 4.39
N LYS A 43 0.53 10.05 4.40
CA LYS A 43 1.77 10.24 5.16
C LYS A 43 2.99 9.71 4.40
N VAL A 44 4.10 10.41 4.55
CA VAL A 44 5.43 10.00 4.06
C VAL A 44 6.38 9.93 5.25
N ASP A 45 7.10 8.82 5.39
CA ASP A 45 8.10 8.60 6.45
C ASP A 45 9.36 7.98 5.83
N GLY A 46 10.36 8.82 5.55
CA GLY A 46 11.54 8.44 4.80
C GLY A 46 11.20 7.88 3.41
N PHE A 47 11.50 6.60 3.19
CA PHE A 47 11.22 5.90 1.93
C PHE A 47 9.88 5.14 1.92
N LYS A 48 9.10 5.24 3.00
CA LYS A 48 7.80 4.59 3.17
C LYS A 48 6.66 5.58 2.95
N LEU A 49 5.66 5.17 2.18
CA LEU A 49 4.42 5.89 1.96
C LEU A 49 3.30 5.15 2.68
N PHE A 50 2.42 5.88 3.35
CA PHE A 50 1.22 5.34 3.96
C PHE A 50 0.00 5.91 3.25
N ALA A 51 -0.95 5.03 2.96
CA ALA A 51 -2.06 5.34 2.09
C ALA A 51 -3.35 4.63 2.51
N GLU A 52 -4.45 5.09 1.93
CA GLU A 52 -5.77 4.48 2.04
C GLU A 52 -6.28 4.15 0.63
N LEU A 53 -7.14 3.14 0.52
CA LEU A 53 -7.84 2.84 -0.73
C LEU A 53 -8.79 4.00 -1.09
N ILE A 54 -8.92 4.27 -2.39
CA ILE A 54 -9.94 5.19 -2.94
C ILE A 54 -11.19 4.39 -3.30
#